data_AF-A0A940KQ46-F1
#
_entry.id   AF-A0A940KQ46-F1
#
_cell.length_a   1.000
_cell.length_b   1.000
_cell.length_c   1.000
_cell.angle_alpha   90.00
_cell.angle_beta   90.00
_cell.angle_gamma   90.00
#
_symmetry.space_group_name_H-M   'P 1'
#
loop_
_entity.id
_entity.type
_entity.pdbx_description
1 polymer ?
#
loop_
_entity_poly.entity_id
_entity_poly.type
_entity_poly.pdbx_seq_one_letter_code
_entity_poly.pdbx_strand_id
1 'polypeptide(L)'
;MIKELFLAACMLITLSVFSQDSLKIARIDSLVNYYNNAGFKAERDSVINTMPEVKISTRTYLTVLIHDGAIKKYESRPTITRENNGVPETATGYNIFYFEKDKLIKVEEGMNDLKQSFSIDWYFENDAAFFCKTIPEKEGALDKLQERGPLLVQMANAMLEKMAPLLRK
;
A
#
# COMPACT_ATOMS: atom_id res chain seq x y z
N MET A 1 31.60 34.56 12.80
CA MET A 1 32.35 33.28 12.85
C MET A 1 31.63 32.16 13.61
N ILE A 2 31.43 32.20 14.94
CA ILE A 2 30.75 31.10 15.68
C ILE A 2 29.29 30.90 15.24
N LYS A 3 28.53 31.99 15.01
CA LYS A 3 27.14 31.92 14.53
C LYS A 3 27.00 31.31 13.13
N GLU A 4 27.95 31.59 12.24
CA GLU A 4 27.96 31.06 10.87
C GLU A 4 28.31 29.57 10.84
N LEU A 5 29.24 29.13 11.72
CA LEU A 5 29.59 27.72 11.89
C LEU A 5 28.40 26.92 12.45
N PHE A 6 27.65 27.50 13.39
CA PHE A 6 26.45 26.86 13.96
C PHE A 6 25.33 26.72 12.92
N LEU A 7 25.10 27.75 12.10
CA LEU A 7 24.10 27.71 11.03
C LEU A 7 24.45 26.67 9.96
N ALA A 8 25.73 26.56 9.59
CA ALA A 8 26.21 25.55 8.64
C ALA A 8 26.08 24.13 9.18
N ALA A 9 26.37 23.91 10.47
CA ALA A 9 26.16 22.62 11.13
C ALA A 9 24.67 22.22 11.14
N CYS A 10 23.76 23.16 11.43
CA CYS A 10 22.32 22.90 11.36
C CYS A 10 21.84 22.51 9.95
N MET A 11 22.36 23.14 8.90
CA MET A 11 22.02 22.79 7.51
C MET A 11 22.56 21.41 7.10
N LEU A 12 23.74 21.02 7.57
CA LEU A 12 24.31 19.70 7.27
C LEU A 12 23.52 18.56 7.93
N ILE A 13 23.00 18.79 9.14
CA ILE A 13 22.17 17.81 9.85
C ILE A 13 20.85 17.57 9.09
N THR A 14 20.19 18.61 8.62
CA THR A 14 18.91 18.45 7.90
C THR A 14 19.08 17.71 6.57
N LEU A 15 20.14 18.00 5.80
CA LEU A 15 20.43 17.31 4.54
C LEU A 15 20.68 15.81 4.73
N SER A 16 21.28 15.40 5.85
CA SER A 16 21.55 14.00 6.12
C SER A 16 20.29 13.17 6.34
N VAL A 17 19.25 13.75 6.95
CA VAL A 17 17.97 13.06 7.22
C VAL A 17 17.19 12.84 5.92
N PHE A 18 17.07 13.85 5.07
CA PHE A 18 16.38 13.72 3.78
C PHE A 18 17.04 12.69 2.85
N SER A 19 18.37 12.58 2.89
CA SER A 19 19.11 11.58 2.09
C SER A 19 18.81 10.14 2.54
N GLN A 20 18.67 9.92 3.86
CA GLN A 20 18.40 8.59 4.41
C GLN A 20 17.03 8.07 3.99
N ASP A 21 15.98 8.89 4.05
CA ASP A 21 14.62 8.46 3.69
C ASP A 21 14.48 8.20 2.19
N SER A 22 15.12 9.01 1.35
CA SER A 22 15.14 8.80 -0.11
C SER A 22 15.80 7.47 -0.50
N LEU A 23 16.92 7.11 0.14
CA LEU A 23 17.59 5.82 -0.09
C LEU A 23 16.74 4.64 0.38
N LYS A 24 16.03 4.78 1.51
CA LYS A 24 15.10 3.75 2.01
C LYS A 24 13.95 3.51 1.03
N ILE A 25 13.32 4.57 0.56
CA ILE A 25 12.24 4.51 -0.44
C ILE A 25 12.74 3.80 -1.70
N ALA A 26 13.88 4.23 -2.26
CA ALA A 26 14.45 3.63 -3.47
C ALA A 26 14.75 2.13 -3.30
N ARG A 27 15.22 1.71 -2.12
CA ARG A 27 15.44 0.30 -1.81
C ARG A 27 14.12 -0.49 -1.78
N ILE A 28 13.08 0.05 -1.14
CA ILE A 28 11.76 -0.59 -1.08
C ILE A 28 11.17 -0.70 -2.48
N ASP A 29 11.22 0.35 -3.29
CA ASP A 29 10.72 0.33 -4.67
C ASP A 29 11.46 -0.68 -5.54
N SER A 30 12.78 -0.83 -5.35
CA SER A 30 13.56 -1.86 -6.03
C SER A 30 13.08 -3.28 -5.66
N LEU A 31 12.83 -3.55 -4.38
CA LEU A 31 12.28 -4.83 -3.92
C LEU A 31 10.87 -5.10 -4.47
N VAL A 32 10.00 -4.09 -4.44
CA VAL A 32 8.65 -4.16 -5.00
C VAL A 32 8.69 -4.46 -6.50
N ASN A 33 9.57 -3.77 -7.22
CA ASN A 33 9.80 -4.02 -8.65
C ASN A 33 10.29 -5.46 -8.89
N TYR A 34 11.21 -5.96 -8.06
CA TYR A 34 11.64 -7.36 -8.13
C TYR A 34 10.46 -8.31 -7.91
N TYR A 35 9.64 -8.12 -6.87
CA TYR A 35 8.48 -8.98 -6.60
C TYR A 35 7.46 -9.01 -7.74
N ASN A 36 7.20 -7.86 -8.36
CA ASN A 36 6.25 -7.76 -9.47
C ASN A 36 6.76 -8.41 -10.77
N ASN A 37 8.07 -8.59 -10.94
CA ASN A 37 8.66 -9.07 -12.20
C ASN A 37 9.36 -10.44 -12.10
N ALA A 38 9.60 -10.97 -10.89
CA ALA A 38 10.38 -12.19 -10.67
C ALA A 38 9.65 -13.50 -11.06
N GLY A 39 8.39 -13.42 -11.52
CA GLY A 39 7.65 -14.60 -12.01
C GLY A 39 7.28 -15.62 -10.93
N PHE A 40 7.13 -15.16 -9.69
CA PHE A 40 6.82 -16.02 -8.55
C PHE A 40 5.44 -16.71 -8.65
N LYS A 41 5.26 -17.78 -7.86
CA LYS A 41 3.97 -18.47 -7.76
C LYS A 41 2.92 -17.53 -7.18
N ALA A 42 1.87 -17.30 -7.97
CA ALA A 42 0.71 -16.52 -7.57
C ALA A 42 -0.49 -17.44 -7.33
N GLU A 43 -1.12 -17.28 -6.17
CA GLU A 43 -2.42 -17.89 -5.85
C GLU A 43 -3.50 -16.83 -6.01
N ARG A 44 -4.61 -17.18 -6.66
CA ARG A 44 -5.66 -16.24 -7.02
C ARG A 44 -7.02 -16.76 -6.57
N ASP A 45 -7.87 -15.84 -6.12
CA ASP A 45 -9.24 -16.13 -5.74
C ASP A 45 -10.15 -14.92 -6.05
N SER A 46 -11.45 -15.08 -5.91
CA SER A 46 -12.40 -13.99 -6.03
C SER A 46 -13.61 -14.14 -5.12
N VAL A 47 -14.13 -13.02 -4.63
CA VAL A 47 -15.34 -12.96 -3.82
C VAL A 47 -16.32 -11.99 -4.46
N ILE A 48 -17.60 -12.37 -4.50
CA ILE A 48 -18.69 -11.51 -4.95
C ILE A 48 -19.58 -11.20 -3.75
N ASN A 49 -19.90 -9.93 -3.55
CA ASN A 49 -20.85 -9.47 -2.55
C ASN A 49 -21.90 -8.58 -3.23
N THR A 50 -23.18 -8.82 -2.96
CA THR A 50 -24.28 -8.07 -3.57
C THR A 50 -25.20 -7.55 -2.48
N MET A 51 -25.46 -6.25 -2.52
CA MET A 51 -26.35 -5.51 -1.62
C MET A 51 -27.52 -4.97 -2.45
N PRO A 52 -28.55 -5.80 -2.71
CA PRO A 52 -29.65 -5.45 -3.63
C PRO A 52 -30.44 -4.23 -3.16
N GLU A 53 -30.59 -4.02 -1.86
CA GLU A 53 -31.31 -2.90 -1.23
C GLU A 53 -30.75 -1.53 -1.61
N VAL A 54 -29.44 -1.45 -1.88
CA VAL A 54 -28.75 -0.24 -2.34
C VAL A 54 -28.27 -0.35 -3.79
N LYS A 55 -28.65 -1.44 -4.48
CA LYS A 55 -28.24 -1.77 -5.85
C LYS A 55 -26.72 -1.71 -6.06
N ILE A 56 -25.97 -2.26 -5.12
CA ILE A 56 -24.50 -2.35 -5.19
C ILE A 56 -24.10 -3.81 -5.36
N SER A 57 -23.17 -4.06 -6.28
CA SER A 57 -22.48 -5.34 -6.41
C SER A 57 -20.98 -5.09 -6.41
N THR A 58 -20.24 -5.84 -5.60
CA THR A 58 -18.78 -5.79 -5.53
C THR A 58 -18.21 -7.14 -5.90
N ARG A 59 -17.28 -7.15 -6.85
CA ARG A 59 -16.42 -8.31 -7.13
C ARG A 59 -15.00 -7.96 -6.75
N THR A 60 -14.40 -8.72 -5.86
CA THR A 60 -13.02 -8.52 -5.42
C THR A 60 -12.16 -9.67 -5.93
N TYR A 61 -11.13 -9.35 -6.70
CA TYR A 61 -10.08 -10.31 -7.06
C TYR A 61 -8.95 -10.24 -6.04
N LEU A 62 -8.57 -11.39 -5.53
CA LEU A 62 -7.49 -11.55 -4.56
C LEU A 62 -6.32 -12.24 -5.22
N THR A 63 -5.11 -11.76 -4.96
CA THR A 63 -3.88 -12.40 -5.41
C THR A 63 -2.86 -12.40 -4.27
N VAL A 64 -2.31 -13.57 -3.96
CA VAL A 64 -1.21 -13.74 -3.01
C VAL A 64 0.00 -14.21 -3.81
N LEU A 65 1.15 -13.61 -3.56
CA LEU A 65 2.43 -14.04 -4.08
C LEU A 65 3.24 -14.66 -2.94
N ILE A 66 3.68 -15.89 -3.14
CA ILE A 66 4.48 -16.65 -2.17
C ILE A 66 5.82 -17.00 -2.80
N HIS A 67 6.90 -16.74 -2.07
CA HIS A 67 8.26 -17.10 -2.45
C HIS A 67 9.05 -17.51 -1.21
N ASP A 68 9.77 -18.63 -1.31
CA ASP A 68 10.57 -19.23 -0.23
C ASP A 68 9.81 -19.41 1.08
N GLY A 69 8.57 -19.90 0.98
CA GLY A 69 7.72 -20.13 2.15
C GLY A 69 7.24 -18.87 2.87
N ALA A 70 7.39 -17.69 2.25
CA ALA A 70 6.95 -16.41 2.79
C ALA A 70 6.05 -15.66 1.80
N ILE A 71 5.12 -14.89 2.34
CA ILE A 71 4.29 -13.98 1.53
C ILE A 71 5.15 -12.77 1.17
N LYS A 72 5.17 -12.41 -0.12
CA LYS A 72 5.86 -11.20 -0.59
C LYS A 72 4.90 -10.11 -1.05
N LYS A 73 3.71 -10.51 -1.50
CA LYS A 73 2.69 -9.58 -1.96
C LYS A 73 1.30 -10.14 -1.68
N TYR A 74 0.40 -9.29 -1.23
CA TYR A 74 -1.04 -9.52 -1.23
C TYR A 74 -1.72 -8.39 -1.99
N GLU A 75 -2.68 -8.72 -2.83
CA GLU A 75 -3.34 -7.79 -3.72
C GLU A 75 -4.84 -8.03 -3.68
N SER A 76 -5.60 -6.96 -3.45
CA SER A 76 -7.06 -6.95 -3.47
C SER A 76 -7.52 -5.91 -4.47
N ARG A 77 -8.21 -6.34 -5.52
CA ARG A 77 -8.76 -5.48 -6.59
C ARG A 77 -10.29 -5.53 -6.60
N PRO A 78 -10.97 -4.68 -5.82
CA PRO A 78 -12.42 -4.55 -5.89
C PRO A 78 -12.87 -3.83 -7.17
N THR A 79 -13.94 -4.35 -7.77
CA THR A 79 -14.77 -3.69 -8.77
C THR A 79 -16.15 -3.53 -8.19
N ILE A 80 -16.59 -2.30 -8.00
CA ILE A 80 -17.89 -1.93 -7.44
C ILE A 80 -18.77 -1.45 -8.60
N THR A 81 -19.88 -2.12 -8.81
CA THR A 81 -20.94 -1.69 -9.74
C THR A 81 -22.12 -1.20 -8.91
N ARG A 82 -22.58 0.02 -9.18
CA ARG A 82 -23.77 0.62 -8.56
C ARG A 82 -24.75 1.03 -9.64
N GLU A 83 -26.03 0.80 -9.43
CA GLU A 83 -27.06 1.33 -10.33
C GLU A 83 -27.56 2.70 -9.83
N ASN A 84 -27.51 3.70 -10.71
CA ASN A 84 -28.01 5.05 -10.45
C ASN A 84 -29.02 5.43 -11.55
N ASN A 85 -30.30 5.60 -11.19
CA ASN A 85 -31.38 5.86 -12.15
C ASN A 85 -31.44 4.88 -13.33
N GLY A 86 -31.17 3.59 -13.08
CA GLY A 86 -31.14 2.55 -14.11
C GLY A 86 -29.86 2.49 -14.95
N VAL A 87 -28.88 3.37 -14.68
CA VAL A 87 -27.57 3.38 -15.35
C VAL A 87 -26.52 2.76 -14.43
N PRO A 88 -25.78 1.72 -14.88
CA PRO A 88 -24.70 1.15 -14.10
C PRO A 88 -23.47 2.06 -14.13
N GLU A 89 -23.00 2.45 -12.94
CA GLU A 89 -21.74 3.12 -12.70
C GLU A 89 -20.74 2.12 -12.11
N THR A 90 -19.48 2.16 -12.55
CA THR A 90 -18.44 1.26 -12.04
C THR A 90 -17.29 2.07 -11.45
N ALA A 91 -16.83 1.65 -10.28
CA ALA A 91 -15.59 2.10 -9.66
C ALA A 91 -14.67 0.89 -9.47
N THR A 92 -13.39 1.08 -9.73
CA THR A 92 -12.37 0.05 -9.50
C THR A 92 -11.38 0.56 -8.48
N GLY A 93 -10.85 -0.33 -7.65
CA GLY A 93 -9.82 0.03 -6.70
C GLY A 93 -8.78 -1.07 -6.59
N TYR A 94 -7.74 -0.76 -5.82
CA TYR A 94 -6.74 -1.73 -5.43
C TYR A 94 -6.19 -1.40 -4.04
N ASN A 95 -5.82 -2.45 -3.31
CA ASN A 95 -4.98 -2.38 -2.12
C ASN A 95 -3.93 -3.48 -2.26
N ILE A 96 -2.66 -3.10 -2.30
CA ILE A 96 -1.55 -4.02 -2.49
C ILE A 96 -0.59 -3.87 -1.33
N PHE A 97 -0.34 -4.95 -0.61
CA PHE A 97 0.54 -5.02 0.54
C PHE A 97 1.80 -5.79 0.13
N TYR A 98 2.97 -5.21 0.38
CA TYR A 98 4.26 -5.83 0.10
C TYR A 98 4.98 -6.15 1.40
N PHE A 99 5.59 -7.32 1.45
CA PHE A 99 6.20 -7.87 2.66
C PHE A 99 7.64 -8.30 2.42
N GLU A 100 8.52 -8.01 3.39
CA GLU A 100 9.86 -8.55 3.45
C GLU A 100 10.13 -9.08 4.86
N LYS A 101 10.62 -10.32 4.95
CA LYS A 101 10.82 -11.03 6.24
C LYS A 101 9.61 -10.94 7.17
N ASP A 102 8.42 -11.22 6.63
CA ASP A 102 7.14 -11.18 7.34
C ASP A 102 6.79 -9.82 7.97
N LYS A 103 7.40 -8.73 7.46
CA LYS A 103 7.08 -7.35 7.85
C LYS A 103 6.55 -6.56 6.67
N LEU A 104 5.60 -5.68 6.95
CA LEU A 104 5.06 -4.75 5.96
C LEU A 104 6.16 -3.74 5.55
N ILE A 105 6.39 -3.59 4.24
CA ILE A 105 7.36 -2.62 3.70
C ILE A 105 6.71 -1.53 2.85
N LYS A 106 5.61 -1.86 2.15
CA LYS A 106 4.89 -0.90 1.30
C LYS A 106 3.41 -1.27 1.21
N VAL A 107 2.55 -0.27 1.13
CA VAL A 107 1.16 -0.42 0.70
C VAL A 107 0.90 0.51 -0.47
N GLU A 108 0.30 -0.01 -1.53
CA GLU A 108 -0.21 0.78 -2.65
C GLU A 108 -1.74 0.71 -2.63
N GLU A 109 -2.39 1.85 -2.44
CA GLU A 109 -3.84 1.98 -2.45
C GLU A 109 -4.24 2.85 -3.64
N GLY A 110 -5.38 2.56 -4.25
CA GLY A 110 -5.90 3.46 -5.26
C GLY A 110 -7.33 3.16 -5.63
N MET A 111 -7.97 4.16 -6.20
CA MET A 111 -9.33 4.06 -6.71
C MET A 111 -9.43 4.87 -7.99
N ASN A 112 -10.15 4.31 -8.95
CA ASN A 112 -10.54 4.95 -10.19
C ASN A 112 -12.05 4.82 -10.31
N ASP A 113 -12.74 5.95 -10.20
CA ASP A 113 -14.13 6.09 -10.58
C ASP A 113 -14.24 7.06 -11.78
N LEU A 114 -15.42 7.13 -12.40
CA LEU A 114 -15.65 7.94 -13.61
C LEU A 114 -15.32 9.45 -13.45
N LYS A 115 -15.11 9.94 -12.22
CA LYS A 115 -14.92 11.37 -11.90
C LYS A 115 -13.55 11.67 -11.32
N GLN A 116 -12.91 10.70 -10.66
CA GLN A 116 -11.65 10.88 -9.98
C GLN A 116 -10.82 9.60 -9.97
N SER A 117 -9.51 9.79 -10.12
CA SER A 117 -8.53 8.75 -9.84
C SER A 117 -7.59 9.26 -8.76
N PHE A 118 -7.26 8.40 -7.81
CA PHE A 118 -6.17 8.66 -6.87
C PHE A 118 -5.38 7.39 -6.60
N SER A 119 -4.11 7.57 -6.26
CA SER A 119 -3.27 6.54 -5.65
C SER A 119 -2.55 7.07 -4.43
N ILE A 120 -2.25 6.19 -3.49
CA ILE A 120 -1.48 6.47 -2.28
C ILE A 120 -0.48 5.35 -2.08
N ASP A 121 0.80 5.70 -1.97
CA ASP A 121 1.87 4.79 -1.64
C ASP A 121 2.36 5.07 -0.22
N TRP A 122 2.29 4.07 0.64
CA TRP A 122 2.74 4.12 2.03
C TRP A 122 4.00 3.28 2.19
N TYR A 123 5.00 3.81 2.89
CA TYR A 123 6.28 3.13 3.11
C TYR A 123 6.49 2.90 4.61
N PHE A 124 6.91 1.69 4.95
CA PHE A 124 6.99 1.21 6.32
C PHE A 124 8.40 0.74 6.67
N GLU A 125 8.79 0.98 7.92
CA GLU A 125 9.99 0.43 8.54
C GLU A 125 9.66 0.10 9.99
N ASN A 126 9.99 -1.11 10.45
CA ASN A 126 9.71 -1.57 11.82
C ASN A 126 8.26 -1.32 12.27
N ASP A 127 7.31 -1.68 11.42
CA ASP A 127 5.87 -1.58 11.70
C ASP A 127 5.38 -0.14 11.95
N ALA A 128 6.12 0.86 11.44
CA ALA A 128 5.75 2.27 11.45
C ALA A 128 5.82 2.85 10.03
N ALA A 129 4.78 3.61 9.65
CA ALA A 129 4.81 4.37 8.40
C ALA A 129 5.77 5.55 8.55
N PHE A 130 6.73 5.68 7.64
CA PHE A 130 7.70 6.80 7.65
C PHE A 130 7.51 7.75 6.47
N PHE A 131 6.83 7.32 5.40
CA PHE A 131 6.56 8.16 4.24
C PHE A 131 5.25 7.78 3.56
N CYS A 132 4.60 8.78 2.96
CA CYS A 132 3.39 8.62 2.17
C CYS A 132 3.45 9.53 0.94
N LYS A 133 3.12 8.98 -0.23
CA LYS A 133 2.99 9.73 -1.49
C LYS A 133 1.55 9.62 -1.99
N THR A 134 0.91 10.73 -2.33
CA THR A 134 -0.44 10.75 -2.91
C THR A 134 -0.39 11.29 -4.34
N ILE A 135 -1.16 10.70 -5.26
CA ILE A 135 -1.26 11.13 -6.66
C ILE A 135 -2.75 11.24 -7.02
N PRO A 136 -3.25 12.40 -7.50
CA PRO A 136 -2.56 13.69 -7.53
C PRO A 136 -2.19 14.16 -6.12
N GLU A 137 -1.12 14.95 -6.01
CA GLU A 137 -0.67 15.48 -4.71
C GLU A 137 -1.80 16.27 -4.03
N LYS A 138 -2.07 15.97 -2.76
CA LYS A 138 -3.05 16.67 -1.94
C LYS A 138 -2.39 17.10 -0.65
N GLU A 139 -2.59 18.35 -0.25
CA GLU A 139 -2.15 18.87 1.04
C GLU A 139 -2.77 18.04 2.20
N GLY A 140 -2.04 17.89 3.31
CA GLY A 140 -2.48 17.12 4.49
C GLY A 140 -2.12 15.62 4.48
N ALA A 141 -1.18 15.17 3.64
CA ALA A 141 -0.72 13.77 3.63
C ALA A 141 -0.08 13.31 4.95
N LEU A 142 0.51 14.25 5.72
CA LEU A 142 1.16 13.96 7.00
C LEU A 142 0.15 13.61 8.10
N ASP A 143 -0.99 14.30 8.16
CA ASP A 143 -2.05 14.01 9.14
C ASP A 143 -2.62 12.60 8.92
N LYS A 144 -2.61 12.12 7.69
CA LYS A 144 -3.05 10.76 7.35
C LYS A 144 -2.09 9.67 7.86
N LEU A 145 -0.79 9.96 8.07
CA LEU A 145 0.17 8.97 8.58
C LEU A 145 -0.18 8.50 10.00
N GLN A 146 -0.64 9.43 10.86
CA GLN A 146 -0.90 9.14 12.26
C GLN A 146 -2.08 8.18 12.46
N GLU A 147 -3.11 8.25 11.61
CA GLU A 147 -4.29 7.39 11.71
C GLU A 147 -4.23 6.16 10.79
N ARG A 148 -3.77 6.34 9.55
CA ARG A 148 -3.82 5.28 8.53
C ARG A 148 -2.69 4.27 8.68
N GLY A 149 -1.48 4.72 9.04
CA GLY A 149 -0.30 3.86 9.17
C GLY A 149 -0.51 2.67 10.12
N PRO A 150 -0.93 2.89 11.38
CA PRO A 150 -1.19 1.80 12.34
C PRO A 150 -2.27 0.82 11.88
N LEU A 151 -3.34 1.33 11.25
CA LEU A 151 -4.41 0.48 10.70
C LEU A 151 -3.88 -0.43 9.58
N LEU A 152 -3.05 0.09 8.68
CA LEU A 152 -2.45 -0.70 7.60
C LEU A 152 -1.54 -1.81 8.14
N VAL A 153 -0.76 -1.52 9.19
CA VAL A 153 0.06 -2.52 9.89
C VAL A 153 -0.82 -3.59 10.53
N GLN A 154 -1.90 -3.20 11.21
CA GLN A 154 -2.84 -4.14 11.81
C GLN A 154 -3.47 -5.06 10.75
N MET A 155 -3.89 -4.50 9.63
CA MET A 155 -4.43 -5.26 8.50
C MET A 155 -3.40 -6.24 7.94
N ALA A 156 -2.16 -5.79 7.75
CA ALA A 156 -1.07 -6.61 7.25
C ALA A 156 -0.77 -7.80 8.17
N ASN A 157 -0.71 -7.57 9.49
CA ASN A 157 -0.50 -8.63 10.47
C ASN A 157 -1.65 -9.65 10.45
N ALA A 158 -2.90 -9.18 10.40
CA ALA A 158 -4.06 -10.07 10.30
C ALA A 158 -4.06 -10.90 9.00
N MET A 159 -3.53 -10.36 7.89
CA MET A 159 -3.36 -11.10 6.65
C MET A 159 -2.30 -12.20 6.79
N LEU A 160 -1.13 -11.88 7.34
CA LEU A 160 -0.06 -12.86 7.58
C LEU A 160 -0.54 -14.00 8.48
N GLU A 161 -1.26 -13.69 9.56
CA GLU A 161 -1.83 -14.70 10.47
C GLU A 161 -2.83 -15.62 9.75
N LYS A 162 -3.78 -15.04 8.99
CA LYS A 162 -4.80 -15.80 8.27
C LYS A 162 -4.21 -16.66 7.15
N MET A 163 -3.12 -16.22 6.54
CA MET A 163 -2.48 -16.91 5.41
C MET A 163 -1.35 -17.84 5.84
N ALA A 164 -0.93 -17.84 7.10
CA ALA A 164 0.07 -18.77 7.64
C ALA A 164 -0.19 -20.25 7.29
N PRO A 165 -1.44 -20.77 7.24
CA PRO A 165 -1.70 -22.14 6.79
C PRO A 165 -1.32 -22.42 5.33
N LEU A 166 -1.30 -21.40 4.45
CA LEU A 166 -0.91 -21.54 3.05
C LEU A 166 0.60 -21.77 2.88
N LEU A 167 1.40 -21.31 3.85
CA LEU A 167 2.87 -21.42 3.84
C LEU A 167 3.38 -22.80 4.29
N ARG A 168 2.50 -23.65 4.84
CA ARG A 168 2.85 -24.97 5.39
C ARG A 168 2.62 -26.12 4.39
N LYS A 169 2.24 -25.81 3.15
CA LYS A 169 1.99 -26.77 2.07
C LYS A 169 3.16 -26.82 1.11
#